data_AF-A0A3S5AYW4-F1
#
_entry.id   AF-A0A3S5AYW4-F1
#
_cell.length_a   1.000
_cell.length_b   1.000
_cell.length_c   1.000
_cell.angle_alpha   90.00
_cell.angle_beta   90.00
_cell.angle_gamma   90.00
#
_symmetry.space_group_name_H-M   'P 1'
#
loop_
_entity.id
_entity.type
_entity.pdbx_description
1 polymer ?
#
loop_
_entity_poly.entity_id
_entity_poly.type
_entity_poly.pdbx_seq_one_letter_code
_entity_poly.pdbx_strand_id
1 'polypeptide(L)'
;MLPRGVIRRLNDAIASGKIAPDSAWRLCYSRISEDMRAYRNGISLSSLQLPPTNSFISQISPENVSKNGLFGLPLAVKDNFCTDADQFKVSTTCASFSLKEFRPSYSAHVVQLLLESGFSLVGKTNMDEFAMGCGSVDAPLSGPVVNPWSRLTPDGRDRIAGGSSGGSAAAVSAGLCVGSIASDTGGSCRLPSAYCGVTGLKPTYGLLSRHGLIALANCFDTPSLISLEVTDVADMLCACLDTNQPVCDSTLLNLDTNDLTLFRNELKNISCS
;
A
#
# COMPACT_ATOMS: atom_id res chain seq x y z
N MET A 1 13.23 -25.80 -1.38
CA MET A 1 13.28 -24.32 -1.44
C MET A 1 12.24 -23.84 -0.44
N LEU A 2 12.62 -23.02 0.54
CA LEU A 2 11.65 -22.42 1.47
C LEU A 2 10.59 -21.66 0.65
N PRO A 3 9.30 -21.74 0.99
CA PRO A 3 8.27 -21.02 0.24
C PRO A 3 8.55 -19.52 0.36
N ARG A 4 8.76 -18.84 -0.77
CA ARG A 4 8.79 -17.37 -0.81
C ARG A 4 7.40 -16.80 -0.49
N GLY A 5 7.37 -15.50 -0.21
CA GLY A 5 6.17 -14.75 0.16
C GLY A 5 5.01 -14.79 -0.83
N VAL A 6 3.91 -14.14 -0.43
CA VAL A 6 2.61 -14.25 -1.09
C VAL A 6 2.65 -13.75 -2.54
N ILE A 7 3.46 -12.74 -2.84
CA ILE A 7 3.58 -12.13 -4.18
C ILE A 7 4.06 -13.18 -5.17
N ARG A 8 5.18 -13.85 -4.84
CA ARG A 8 5.74 -14.87 -5.74
C ARG A 8 4.85 -16.10 -5.85
N ARG A 9 4.25 -16.56 -4.74
CA ARG A 9 3.29 -17.68 -4.76
C ARG A 9 2.10 -17.40 -5.67
N LEU A 10 1.57 -16.19 -5.64
CA LEU A 10 0.47 -15.77 -6.52
C LEU A 10 0.93 -15.66 -7.97
N ASN A 11 2.09 -15.05 -8.24
CA ASN A 11 2.64 -14.99 -9.60
C ASN A 11 2.87 -16.38 -10.19
N ASP A 12 3.45 -17.31 -9.42
CA ASP A 12 3.68 -18.69 -9.86
C ASP A 12 2.35 -19.42 -10.10
N ALA A 13 1.33 -19.18 -9.28
CA ALA A 13 0.00 -19.76 -9.44
C ALA A 13 -0.73 -19.21 -10.68
N ILE A 14 -0.58 -17.91 -10.98
CA ILE A 14 -1.14 -17.28 -12.19
C ILE A 14 -0.40 -17.79 -13.42
N ALA A 15 0.94 -17.78 -13.40
CA ALA A 15 1.77 -18.22 -14.52
C ALA A 15 1.60 -19.71 -14.86
N SER A 16 1.35 -20.56 -13.86
CA SER A 16 1.04 -21.98 -14.07
C SER A 16 -0.44 -22.27 -14.36
N GLY A 17 -1.30 -21.24 -14.42
CA GLY A 17 -2.73 -21.40 -14.70
C GLY A 17 -3.54 -22.05 -13.57
N LYS A 18 -2.99 -22.15 -12.35
CA LYS A 18 -3.69 -22.69 -11.18
C LYS A 18 -4.82 -21.78 -10.70
N ILE A 19 -4.68 -20.47 -10.89
CA ILE A 19 -5.70 -19.46 -10.61
C ILE A 19 -5.80 -18.49 -11.79
N ALA A 20 -6.97 -17.85 -11.96
CA ALA A 20 -7.11 -16.83 -13.01
C ALA A 20 -6.36 -15.54 -12.63
N PRO A 21 -5.84 -14.77 -13.61
CA PRO A 21 -5.05 -13.55 -13.35
C PRO A 21 -5.75 -12.50 -12.49
N ASP A 22 -7.09 -12.47 -12.50
CA ASP A 22 -7.91 -11.52 -11.76
C ASP A 22 -8.43 -12.03 -10.42
N SER A 23 -8.22 -13.32 -10.11
CA SER A 23 -8.81 -13.97 -8.93
C SER A 23 -8.36 -13.32 -7.62
N ALA A 24 -7.06 -13.07 -7.47
CA ALA A 24 -6.52 -12.44 -6.26
C ALA A 24 -7.04 -11.01 -6.08
N TRP A 25 -7.09 -10.24 -7.17
CA TRP A 25 -7.58 -8.87 -7.16
C TRP A 25 -9.07 -8.82 -6.79
N ARG A 26 -9.90 -9.66 -7.42
CA ARG A 26 -11.35 -9.70 -7.13
C ARG A 26 -11.65 -10.17 -5.71
N LEU A 27 -10.88 -11.12 -5.18
CA LEU A 27 -10.99 -11.53 -3.78
C LEU A 27 -10.72 -10.34 -2.85
N CYS A 28 -9.61 -9.63 -3.06
CA CYS A 28 -9.25 -8.45 -2.27
C CYS A 28 -10.33 -7.36 -2.37
N TYR A 29 -10.81 -7.09 -3.59
CA TYR A 29 -11.92 -6.16 -3.82
C TYR A 29 -13.16 -6.54 -2.99
N SER A 30 -13.61 -7.79 -3.03
CA SER A 30 -14.77 -8.24 -2.25
C SER A 30 -14.54 -8.05 -0.75
N ARG A 31 -13.36 -8.41 -0.24
CA ARG A 31 -13.02 -8.27 1.18
C ARG A 31 -13.02 -6.81 1.63
N ILE A 32 -12.48 -5.90 0.81
CA ILE A 32 -12.49 -4.46 1.09
C ILE A 32 -13.94 -3.95 1.17
N SER A 33 -14.79 -4.34 0.22
CA SER A 33 -16.20 -3.91 0.24
C SER A 33 -16.93 -4.42 1.48
N GLU A 34 -16.62 -5.64 1.95
CA GLU A 34 -17.16 -6.20 3.18
C GLU A 34 -16.66 -5.47 4.44
N ASP A 35 -15.36 -5.17 4.52
CA ASP A 35 -14.74 -4.42 5.61
C ASP A 35 -15.36 -3.01 5.73
N MET A 36 -15.42 -2.27 4.62
CA MET A 36 -16.01 -0.94 4.58
C MET A 36 -17.49 -0.95 4.96
N ARG A 37 -18.25 -1.95 4.50
CA ARG A 37 -19.67 -2.11 4.88
C ARG A 37 -19.82 -2.41 6.36
N ALA A 38 -19.00 -3.30 6.90
CA ALA A 38 -19.04 -3.68 8.30
C ALA A 38 -18.72 -2.49 9.21
N TYR A 39 -17.70 -1.68 8.86
CA TYR A 39 -17.35 -0.47 9.59
C TYR A 39 -18.50 0.56 9.59
N ARG A 40 -19.07 0.86 8.41
CA ARG A 40 -20.19 1.81 8.28
C ARG A 40 -21.44 1.39 9.07
N ASN A 41 -21.67 0.09 9.18
CA ASN A 41 -22.81 -0.46 9.90
C ASN A 41 -22.53 -0.69 11.40
N GLY A 42 -21.34 -0.33 11.90
CA GLY A 42 -20.97 -0.51 13.31
C GLY A 42 -20.88 -1.98 13.73
N ILE A 43 -20.56 -2.89 12.80
CA ILE A 43 -20.45 -4.32 13.09
C ILE A 43 -19.14 -4.58 13.86
N SER A 44 -19.22 -5.31 14.97
CA SER A 44 -18.08 -5.59 15.83
C SER A 44 -17.03 -6.54 15.20
N LEU A 45 -17.48 -7.44 14.31
CA LEU A 45 -16.67 -8.44 13.62
C LEU A 45 -17.14 -8.61 12.18
N SER A 46 -16.26 -8.43 11.20
CA SER A 46 -16.56 -8.64 9.79
C SER A 46 -16.64 -10.13 9.43
N SER A 47 -17.05 -10.42 8.18
CA SER A 47 -16.96 -11.76 7.57
C SER A 47 -15.54 -12.34 7.58
N LEU A 48 -14.51 -11.50 7.74
CA LEU A 48 -13.12 -11.92 7.84
C LEU A 48 -12.73 -12.39 9.24
N GLN A 49 -13.67 -12.38 10.18
CA GLN A 49 -13.41 -12.63 11.61
C GLN A 49 -12.39 -11.64 12.21
N LEU A 50 -12.37 -10.42 11.68
CA LEU A 50 -11.56 -9.30 12.15
C LEU A 50 -12.47 -8.12 12.49
N PRO A 51 -12.10 -7.24 13.44
CA PRO A 51 -12.77 -5.95 13.58
C PRO A 51 -12.66 -5.18 12.26
N PRO A 52 -13.73 -4.50 11.79
CA PRO A 52 -13.64 -3.72 10.57
C PRO A 52 -12.58 -2.63 10.68
N THR A 53 -11.67 -2.58 9.72
CA THR A 53 -10.43 -1.81 9.85
C THR A 53 -10.58 -0.35 9.46
N ASN A 54 -11.53 -0.02 8.58
CA ASN A 54 -11.63 1.29 7.95
C ASN A 54 -10.33 1.71 7.22
N SER A 55 -9.63 0.72 6.65
CA SER A 55 -8.31 0.94 6.06
C SER A 55 -8.34 1.64 4.71
N PHE A 56 -9.51 1.82 4.08
CA PHE A 56 -9.67 2.44 2.76
C PHE A 56 -10.57 3.67 2.81
N ILE A 57 -10.13 4.75 2.15
CA ILE A 57 -10.96 5.94 1.88
C ILE A 57 -11.75 5.74 0.58
N SER A 58 -11.14 5.11 -0.41
CA SER A 58 -11.78 4.80 -1.68
C SER A 58 -11.33 3.46 -2.24
N GLN A 59 -12.20 2.86 -3.04
CA GLN A 59 -11.97 1.58 -3.71
C GLN A 59 -12.07 1.79 -5.22
N ILE A 60 -11.18 1.16 -5.98
CA ILE A 60 -11.21 1.20 -7.44
C ILE A 60 -12.07 0.04 -7.92
N SER A 61 -12.99 0.33 -8.83
CA SER A 61 -13.92 -0.65 -9.34
C SER A 61 -13.30 -1.56 -10.42
N PRO A 62 -13.78 -2.82 -10.56
CA PRO A 62 -13.19 -3.78 -11.50
C PRO A 62 -13.22 -3.30 -12.95
N GLU A 63 -14.25 -2.55 -13.36
CA GLU A 63 -14.37 -2.00 -14.71
C GLU A 63 -13.31 -0.94 -15.00
N ASN A 64 -12.89 -0.16 -14.00
CA ASN A 64 -11.83 0.81 -14.17
C ASN A 64 -10.47 0.11 -14.25
N VAL A 65 -10.25 -0.98 -13.51
CA VAL A 65 -9.03 -1.79 -13.68
C VAL A 65 -8.97 -2.42 -15.07
N SER A 66 -10.06 -3.07 -15.49
CA SER A 66 -10.11 -3.78 -16.78
C SER A 66 -9.95 -2.86 -17.99
N LYS A 67 -10.41 -1.60 -17.93
CA LYS A 67 -10.23 -0.63 -19.02
C LYS A 67 -8.78 -0.18 -19.21
N ASN A 68 -7.97 -0.28 -18.15
CA ASN A 68 -6.61 0.22 -18.11
C ASN A 68 -5.55 -0.89 -18.29
N GLY A 69 -5.97 -2.14 -18.50
CA GLY A 69 -5.08 -3.28 -18.66
C GLY A 69 -5.62 -4.56 -18.02
N LEU A 70 -4.71 -5.51 -17.77
CA LEU A 70 -5.03 -6.75 -17.06
C LEU A 70 -5.05 -6.54 -15.56
N PHE A 71 -5.85 -7.35 -14.87
CA PHE A 71 -5.73 -7.50 -13.43
C PHE A 71 -4.34 -8.04 -13.08
N GLY A 72 -3.80 -7.54 -11.97
CA GLY A 72 -2.48 -7.89 -11.45
C GLY A 72 -2.54 -8.13 -9.95
N LEU A 73 -1.36 -8.19 -9.33
CA LEU A 73 -1.27 -8.38 -7.88
C LEU A 73 -1.94 -7.21 -7.11
N PRO A 74 -2.83 -7.48 -6.14
CA PRO A 74 -3.61 -6.44 -5.47
C PRO A 74 -2.75 -5.47 -4.64
N LEU A 75 -2.66 -4.22 -5.06
CA LEU A 75 -1.85 -3.18 -4.43
C LEU A 75 -2.72 -2.07 -3.85
N ALA A 76 -2.51 -1.74 -2.57
CA ALA A 76 -3.15 -0.58 -1.96
C ALA A 76 -2.19 0.62 -1.92
N VAL A 77 -2.70 1.84 -2.07
CA VAL A 77 -1.84 3.04 -2.13
C VAL A 77 -2.30 4.06 -1.10
N LYS A 78 -1.40 4.53 -0.24
CA LYS A 78 -1.70 5.62 0.71
C LYS A 78 -2.22 6.86 -0.01
N ASP A 79 -3.22 7.50 0.59
CA ASP A 79 -3.99 8.56 -0.06
C ASP A 79 -3.26 9.90 -0.25
N ASN A 80 -1.98 9.99 0.15
CA ASN A 80 -1.09 11.11 -0.18
C ASN A 80 -0.18 10.84 -1.39
N PHE A 81 -0.32 9.71 -2.07
CA PHE A 81 0.32 9.49 -3.37
C PHE A 81 -0.69 9.80 -4.47
N CYS A 82 -0.33 10.64 -5.44
CA CYS A 82 -1.14 10.90 -6.61
C CYS A 82 -1.40 9.59 -7.38
N THR A 83 -2.64 9.41 -7.82
CA THR A 83 -3.06 8.39 -8.77
C THR A 83 -3.86 9.09 -9.86
N ASP A 84 -3.59 8.75 -11.12
CA ASP A 84 -4.28 9.33 -12.26
C ASP A 84 -5.80 9.12 -12.11
N ALA A 85 -6.52 10.22 -11.89
CA ALA A 85 -7.93 10.21 -11.60
C ALA A 85 -8.78 9.96 -12.85
N ASP A 86 -8.23 10.11 -14.05
CA ASP A 86 -8.90 9.73 -15.28
C ASP A 86 -8.79 8.22 -15.52
N GLN A 87 -7.65 7.64 -15.15
CA GLN A 87 -7.41 6.20 -15.17
C GLN A 87 -8.24 5.48 -14.10
N PHE A 88 -8.06 5.82 -12.81
CA PHE A 88 -8.58 5.03 -11.69
C PHE A 88 -9.90 5.51 -11.12
N LYS A 89 -10.38 6.69 -11.55
CA LYS A 89 -11.60 7.35 -11.06
C LYS A 89 -11.66 7.57 -9.55
N VAL A 90 -10.49 7.70 -8.89
CA VAL A 90 -10.37 8.03 -7.47
C VAL A 90 -9.62 9.36 -7.28
N SER A 91 -10.05 10.14 -6.28
CA SER A 91 -9.34 11.36 -5.85
C SER A 91 -8.11 11.00 -5.00
N THR A 92 -7.19 11.96 -4.85
CA THR A 92 -6.09 11.89 -3.87
C THR A 92 -6.36 12.97 -2.83
N THR A 93 -6.72 12.60 -1.60
CA THR A 93 -7.31 13.55 -0.64
C THR A 93 -6.42 13.85 0.56
N CYS A 94 -5.34 13.08 0.76
CA CYS A 94 -4.54 13.14 1.99
C CYS A 94 -5.39 13.00 3.27
N ALA A 95 -6.50 12.26 3.20
CA ALA A 95 -7.54 12.18 4.24
C ALA A 95 -8.15 13.53 4.67
N SER A 96 -7.96 14.60 3.89
CA SER A 96 -8.38 15.97 4.20
C SER A 96 -9.57 16.44 3.37
N PHE A 97 -10.49 17.17 4.01
CA PHE A 97 -11.55 17.88 3.28
C PHE A 97 -11.00 18.89 2.26
N SER A 98 -9.81 19.46 2.49
CA SER A 98 -9.19 20.44 1.59
C SER A 98 -8.87 19.87 0.21
N LEU A 99 -8.58 18.57 0.11
CA LEU A 99 -8.25 17.89 -1.14
C LEU A 99 -9.30 16.85 -1.54
N LYS A 100 -10.50 16.87 -0.95
CA LYS A 100 -11.57 15.90 -1.24
C LYS A 100 -11.86 15.76 -2.74
N GLU A 101 -11.86 16.88 -3.45
CA GLU A 101 -12.15 16.94 -4.89
C GLU A 101 -10.87 17.05 -5.75
N PHE A 102 -9.68 16.85 -5.17
CA PHE A 102 -8.43 16.88 -5.92
C PHE A 102 -8.28 15.63 -6.79
N ARG A 103 -8.22 15.85 -8.10
CA ARG A 103 -8.13 14.82 -9.15
C ARG A 103 -6.83 14.96 -9.92
N PRO A 104 -5.74 14.28 -9.51
CA PRO A 104 -4.48 14.33 -10.24
C PRO A 104 -4.62 13.78 -11.66
N SER A 105 -3.96 14.41 -12.63
CA SER A 105 -3.87 13.94 -14.03
C SER A 105 -2.65 13.01 -14.26
N TYR A 106 -2.09 12.48 -13.18
CA TYR A 106 -0.89 11.63 -13.22
C TYR A 106 -0.82 10.75 -11.98
N SER A 107 -0.10 9.64 -12.10
CA SER A 107 0.23 8.76 -10.98
C SER A 107 1.63 9.03 -10.47
N ALA A 108 1.83 8.91 -9.16
CA ALA A 108 3.15 9.00 -8.53
C ALA A 108 4.12 7.98 -9.15
N HIS A 109 5.40 8.32 -9.21
CA HIS A 109 6.39 7.50 -9.93
C HIS A 109 6.47 6.07 -9.36
N VAL A 110 6.53 5.92 -8.03
CA VAL A 110 6.51 4.61 -7.36
C VAL A 110 5.24 3.79 -7.65
N VAL A 111 4.09 4.45 -7.86
CA VAL A 111 2.84 3.78 -8.27
C VAL A 111 3.00 3.23 -9.68
N GLN A 112 3.50 4.04 -10.62
CA GLN A 112 3.70 3.60 -12.00
C GLN A 112 4.64 2.40 -12.11
N LEU A 113 5.78 2.41 -11.41
CA LEU A 113 6.73 1.31 -11.45
C LEU A 113 6.13 -0.03 -10.98
N LEU A 114 5.31 0.01 -9.93
CA LEU A 114 4.64 -1.20 -9.45
C LEU A 114 3.55 -1.67 -10.43
N LEU A 115 2.82 -0.76 -11.06
CA LEU A 115 1.84 -1.14 -12.09
C LEU A 115 2.51 -1.82 -13.29
N GLU A 116 3.63 -1.28 -13.77
CA GLU A 116 4.42 -1.87 -14.85
C GLU A 116 5.03 -3.23 -14.48
N SER A 117 5.28 -3.44 -13.18
CA SER A 117 5.78 -4.70 -12.63
C SER A 117 4.69 -5.76 -12.38
N GLY A 118 3.46 -5.52 -12.83
CA GLY A 118 2.35 -6.48 -12.74
C GLY A 118 1.47 -6.36 -11.50
N PHE A 119 1.58 -5.26 -10.74
CA PHE A 119 0.60 -4.94 -9.71
C PHE A 119 -0.62 -4.23 -10.31
N SER A 120 -1.72 -4.22 -9.55
CA SER A 120 -2.93 -3.51 -9.91
C SER A 120 -3.58 -2.90 -8.67
N LEU A 121 -3.95 -1.62 -8.75
CA LEU A 121 -4.50 -0.90 -7.61
C LEU A 121 -5.87 -1.46 -7.19
N VAL A 122 -6.08 -1.64 -5.89
CA VAL A 122 -7.42 -1.94 -5.32
C VAL A 122 -8.11 -0.71 -4.74
N GLY A 123 -7.37 0.33 -4.37
CA GLY A 123 -7.94 1.53 -3.76
C GLY A 123 -6.92 2.41 -3.04
N LYS A 124 -7.44 3.48 -2.42
CA LYS A 124 -6.68 4.46 -1.63
C LYS A 124 -6.85 4.18 -0.15
N THR A 125 -5.73 4.00 0.55
CA THR A 125 -5.75 3.67 1.99
C THR A 125 -5.84 4.91 2.86
N ASN A 126 -6.56 4.75 3.97
CA ASN A 126 -6.75 5.77 4.98
C ASN A 126 -5.44 6.11 5.72
N MET A 127 -5.37 7.31 6.26
CA MET A 127 -4.17 7.90 6.85
C MET A 127 -4.54 9.06 7.78
N ASP A 128 -3.60 9.48 8.64
CA ASP A 128 -3.73 10.79 9.29
C ASP A 128 -3.66 11.92 8.25
N GLU A 129 -4.44 12.98 8.46
CA GLU A 129 -4.57 14.13 7.57
C GLU A 129 -3.20 14.71 7.19
N PHE A 130 -2.92 14.85 5.89
CA PHE A 130 -1.62 15.31 5.36
C PHE A 130 -0.39 14.57 5.92
N ALA A 131 -0.59 13.31 6.33
CA ALA A 131 0.43 12.46 6.96
C ALA A 131 0.86 12.91 8.35
N MET A 132 0.17 13.88 8.96
CA MET A 132 0.46 14.45 10.29
C MET A 132 -0.23 13.65 11.39
N GLY A 133 0.44 12.64 11.90
CA GLY A 133 -0.07 11.84 13.01
C GLY A 133 0.67 10.51 13.14
N CYS A 134 0.43 9.82 14.25
CA CYS A 134 1.06 8.53 14.56
C CYS A 134 0.05 7.43 14.91
N GLY A 135 -1.25 7.71 14.79
CA GLY A 135 -2.32 6.78 15.16
C GLY A 135 -3.30 6.42 14.05
N SER A 136 -3.31 7.17 12.95
CA SER A 136 -4.37 7.13 11.92
C SER A 136 -5.75 7.31 12.55
N VAL A 137 -5.83 8.27 13.48
CA VAL A 137 -7.06 8.67 14.18
C VAL A 137 -7.53 10.05 13.71
N ASP A 138 -6.61 10.88 13.21
CA ASP A 138 -6.88 12.23 12.72
C ASP A 138 -7.18 12.17 11.21
N ALA A 139 -8.30 11.52 10.85
CA ALA A 139 -8.69 11.26 9.47
C ALA A 139 -10.10 11.82 9.18
N PRO A 140 -10.27 13.14 9.00
CA PRO A 140 -11.58 13.80 9.01
C PRO A 140 -12.53 13.34 7.89
N LEU A 141 -12.02 12.82 6.78
CA LEU A 141 -12.86 12.32 5.68
C LEU A 141 -13.51 10.95 5.93
N SER A 142 -12.91 10.10 6.75
CA SER A 142 -13.29 8.68 6.85
C SER A 142 -13.33 8.13 8.26
N GLY A 143 -12.81 8.86 9.25
CA GLY A 143 -12.69 8.41 10.63
C GLY A 143 -11.47 7.53 10.87
N PRO A 144 -11.26 7.09 12.14
CA PRO A 144 -10.05 6.41 12.56
C PRO A 144 -9.89 5.03 11.88
N VAL A 145 -8.64 4.58 11.77
CA VAL A 145 -8.27 3.23 11.35
C VAL A 145 -8.14 2.34 12.58
N VAL A 146 -8.82 1.18 12.54
CA VAL A 146 -8.80 0.19 13.60
C VAL A 146 -7.77 -0.89 13.28
N ASN A 147 -6.96 -1.24 14.27
CA ASN A 147 -5.98 -2.32 14.17
C ASN A 147 -6.72 -3.68 14.05
N PRO A 148 -6.41 -4.52 13.04
CA PRO A 148 -7.03 -5.84 12.88
C PRO A 148 -6.88 -6.76 14.10
N TRP A 149 -5.84 -6.56 14.91
CA TRP A 149 -5.55 -7.37 16.10
C TRP A 149 -6.20 -6.86 17.39
N SER A 150 -7.06 -5.84 17.33
CA SER A 150 -7.66 -5.22 18.52
C SER A 150 -8.35 -6.25 19.44
N ARG A 151 -8.98 -7.27 18.86
CA ARG A 151 -9.68 -8.34 19.58
C ARG A 151 -8.76 -9.29 20.35
N LEU A 152 -7.45 -9.30 20.08
CA LEU A 152 -6.47 -10.04 20.86
C LEU A 152 -6.13 -9.36 22.19
N THR A 153 -6.61 -8.12 22.40
CA THR A 153 -6.34 -7.39 23.64
C THR A 153 -7.38 -7.71 24.73
N PRO A 154 -6.97 -7.83 26.01
CA PRO A 154 -7.84 -8.35 27.07
C PRO A 154 -9.11 -7.54 27.36
N ASP A 155 -9.10 -6.23 27.08
CA ASP A 155 -10.22 -5.34 27.37
C ASP A 155 -11.22 -5.20 26.21
N GLY A 156 -10.97 -5.88 25.08
CA GLY A 156 -11.86 -5.91 23.92
C GLY A 156 -12.06 -4.57 23.20
N ARG A 157 -11.28 -3.53 23.53
CA ARG A 157 -11.40 -2.20 22.91
C ARG A 157 -10.59 -2.12 21.62
N ASP A 158 -11.05 -1.26 20.72
CA ASP A 158 -10.32 -0.95 19.50
C ASP A 158 -8.95 -0.33 19.81
N ARG A 159 -7.98 -0.64 18.96
CA ARG A 159 -6.61 -0.14 19.04
C ARG A 159 -6.28 0.61 17.78
N ILE A 160 -5.43 1.61 17.93
CA ILE A 160 -4.88 2.34 16.79
C ILE A 160 -4.04 1.40 15.92
N ALA A 161 -4.15 1.57 14.61
CA ALA A 161 -3.31 0.85 13.64
C ALA A 161 -1.86 1.40 13.59
N GLY A 162 -1.57 2.47 14.34
CA GLY A 162 -0.39 3.30 14.15
C GLY A 162 -0.58 4.25 12.96
N GLY A 163 0.40 5.11 12.70
CA GLY A 163 0.25 6.14 11.68
C GLY A 163 1.56 6.81 11.27
N SER A 164 1.56 7.62 10.22
CA SER A 164 0.37 8.02 9.46
C SER A 164 -0.09 7.10 8.35
N SER A 165 0.56 5.96 8.11
CA SER A 165 0.13 4.96 7.12
C SER A 165 -0.65 3.80 7.74
N GLY A 166 -1.51 4.08 8.73
CA GLY A 166 -2.28 3.05 9.45
C GLY A 166 -3.18 2.25 8.54
N GLY A 167 -3.87 2.88 7.58
CA GLY A 167 -4.69 2.16 6.59
C GLY A 167 -3.86 1.25 5.70
N SER A 168 -2.65 1.68 5.32
CA SER A 168 -1.74 0.87 4.50
C SER A 168 -1.31 -0.42 5.22
N ALA A 169 -0.98 -0.33 6.51
CA ALA A 169 -0.58 -1.49 7.31
C ALA A 169 -1.77 -2.38 7.69
N ALA A 170 -2.89 -1.79 8.09
CA ALA A 170 -4.11 -2.52 8.43
C ALA A 170 -4.66 -3.30 7.22
N ALA A 171 -4.63 -2.71 6.02
CA ALA A 171 -5.06 -3.38 4.78
C ALA A 171 -4.23 -4.63 4.47
N VAL A 172 -2.90 -4.54 4.59
CA VAL A 172 -2.01 -5.69 4.39
C VAL A 172 -2.25 -6.74 5.48
N SER A 173 -2.32 -6.32 6.74
CA SER A 173 -2.49 -7.19 7.90
C SER A 173 -3.82 -7.98 7.86
N ALA A 174 -4.91 -7.33 7.43
CA ALA A 174 -6.21 -7.96 7.26
C ALA A 174 -6.36 -8.77 5.94
N GLY A 175 -5.31 -8.86 5.12
CA GLY A 175 -5.35 -9.58 3.85
C GLY A 175 -6.32 -8.97 2.84
N LEU A 176 -6.42 -7.63 2.84
CA LEU A 176 -7.20 -6.82 1.90
C LEU A 176 -6.37 -6.41 0.66
N CYS A 177 -5.05 -6.56 0.72
CA CYS A 177 -4.13 -6.43 -0.40
C CYS A 177 -2.87 -7.27 -0.11
N VAL A 178 -2.04 -7.51 -1.13
CA VAL A 178 -0.79 -8.27 -0.96
C VAL A 178 0.40 -7.37 -0.62
N GLY A 179 0.29 -6.08 -0.95
CA GLY A 179 1.26 -5.07 -0.60
C GLY A 179 0.61 -3.70 -0.61
N SER A 180 1.27 -2.73 0.03
CA SER A 180 0.85 -1.34 -0.02
C SER A 180 2.01 -0.36 -0.11
N ILE A 181 1.73 0.78 -0.74
CA ILE A 181 2.62 1.94 -0.74
C ILE A 181 2.25 2.81 0.45
N ALA A 182 3.26 3.18 1.23
CA ALA A 182 3.18 4.04 2.40
C ALA A 182 4.16 5.22 2.27
N SER A 183 4.08 6.17 3.20
CA SER A 183 5.12 7.19 3.37
C SER A 183 5.67 7.14 4.78
N ASP A 184 6.96 7.42 4.96
CA ASP A 184 7.62 7.51 6.26
C ASP A 184 8.43 8.80 6.33
N THR A 185 7.96 9.72 7.17
CA THR A 185 8.64 10.99 7.47
C THR A 185 9.36 10.88 8.82
N GLY A 186 8.64 10.43 9.86
CA GLY A 186 9.17 10.27 11.23
C GLY A 186 8.92 8.88 11.83
N GLY A 187 8.60 7.88 11.02
CA GLY A 187 8.13 6.57 11.47
C GLY A 187 6.83 6.11 10.81
N SER A 188 6.28 6.90 9.88
CA SER A 188 4.91 6.72 9.37
C SER A 188 4.66 5.46 8.55
N CYS A 189 5.69 4.69 8.20
CA CYS A 189 5.57 3.32 7.67
C CYS A 189 5.91 2.29 8.75
N ARG A 190 7.02 2.49 9.46
CA ARG A 190 7.55 1.52 10.43
C ARG A 190 6.64 1.35 11.67
N LEU A 191 6.10 2.44 12.21
CA LEU A 191 5.18 2.42 13.36
C LEU A 191 3.91 1.62 13.06
N PRO A 192 3.12 1.93 12.01
CA PRO A 192 1.92 1.16 11.73
C PRO A 192 2.22 -0.28 11.34
N SER A 193 3.36 -0.55 10.69
CA SER A 193 3.77 -1.92 10.38
C SER A 193 4.05 -2.74 11.64
N ALA A 194 4.76 -2.17 12.62
CA ALA A 194 4.99 -2.81 13.91
C ALA A 194 3.68 -3.05 14.67
N TYR A 195 2.74 -2.09 14.63
CA TYR A 195 1.47 -2.19 15.36
C TYR A 195 0.52 -3.21 14.73
N CYS A 196 0.50 -3.30 13.41
CA CYS A 196 -0.36 -4.23 12.67
C CYS A 196 0.32 -5.59 12.40
N GLY A 197 1.54 -5.83 12.92
CA GLY A 197 2.24 -7.11 12.78
C GLY A 197 2.60 -7.47 11.34
N VAL A 198 3.02 -6.48 10.55
CA VAL A 198 3.43 -6.65 9.13
C VAL A 198 4.83 -6.08 8.89
N THR A 199 5.41 -6.39 7.74
CA THR A 199 6.75 -5.93 7.37
C THR A 199 6.65 -4.58 6.66
N GLY A 200 7.25 -3.54 7.24
CA GLY A 200 7.33 -2.21 6.64
C GLY A 200 8.76 -1.76 6.42
N LEU A 201 9.10 -1.32 5.21
CA LEU A 201 10.39 -0.80 4.84
C LEU A 201 10.31 0.69 4.52
N LYS A 202 11.07 1.48 5.28
CA LYS A 202 11.50 2.81 4.85
C LYS A 202 12.89 2.67 4.21
N PRO A 203 13.03 2.83 2.88
CA PRO A 203 14.33 2.78 2.23
C PRO A 203 15.22 3.97 2.61
N THR A 204 16.44 3.97 2.09
CA THR A 204 17.32 5.14 2.09
C THR A 204 16.62 6.33 1.42
N TYR A 205 16.72 7.52 2.01
CA TYR A 205 16.16 8.73 1.42
C TYR A 205 16.77 8.95 0.02
N GLY A 206 15.92 9.24 -0.96
CA GLY A 206 16.32 9.38 -2.37
C GLY A 206 16.45 8.07 -3.13
N LEU A 207 16.27 6.89 -2.51
CA LEU A 207 16.27 5.62 -3.25
C LEU A 207 15.01 5.44 -4.11
N LEU A 208 13.86 5.87 -3.60
CA LEU A 208 12.59 5.89 -4.32
C LEU A 208 12.17 7.34 -4.56
N SER A 209 11.72 7.63 -5.78
CA SER A 209 11.28 8.97 -6.17
C SER A 209 10.07 9.44 -5.35
N ARG A 210 10.12 10.68 -4.89
CA ARG A 210 9.02 11.40 -4.23
C ARG A 210 8.08 12.06 -5.24
N HIS A 211 8.32 11.93 -6.53
CA HIS A 211 7.45 12.52 -7.56
C HIS A 211 6.01 11.98 -7.43
N GLY A 212 5.07 12.88 -7.17
CA GLY A 212 3.66 12.56 -6.91
C GLY A 212 3.33 12.13 -5.48
N LEU A 213 4.29 12.14 -4.54
CA LEU A 213 4.00 12.12 -3.10
C LEU A 213 3.71 13.55 -2.64
N ILE A 214 2.51 13.79 -2.11
CA ILE A 214 2.16 15.08 -1.49
C ILE A 214 2.97 15.21 -0.20
N ALA A 215 3.82 16.23 -0.16
CA ALA A 215 4.84 16.39 0.86
C ALA A 215 4.28 16.80 2.23
N LEU A 216 4.86 16.24 3.28
CA LEU A 216 4.77 16.70 4.66
C LEU A 216 6.04 17.48 5.03
N ALA A 217 7.20 16.82 4.91
CA ALA A 217 8.50 17.42 5.13
C ALA A 217 9.50 16.89 4.09
N ASN A 218 9.79 17.73 3.08
CA ASN A 218 10.59 17.35 1.90
C ASN A 218 11.92 16.66 2.22
N CYS A 219 12.61 17.04 3.30
CA CYS A 219 13.90 16.47 3.68
C CYS A 219 13.82 15.11 4.39
N PHE A 220 12.62 14.64 4.72
CA PHE A 220 12.40 13.38 5.45
C PHE A 220 11.46 12.42 4.72
N ASP A 221 10.52 12.94 3.95
CA ASP A 221 9.48 12.15 3.28
C ASP A 221 10.10 11.07 2.40
N THR A 222 9.87 9.81 2.76
CA THR A 222 10.39 8.68 2.00
C THR A 222 9.24 7.75 1.58
N PRO A 223 9.01 7.54 0.27
CA PRO A 223 8.14 6.48 -0.22
C PRO A 223 8.58 5.15 0.38
N SER A 224 7.63 4.41 0.90
CA SER A 224 7.88 3.23 1.73
C SER A 224 6.94 2.11 1.31
N LEU A 225 7.32 0.87 1.62
CA LEU A 225 6.62 -0.32 1.14
C LEU A 225 6.22 -1.17 2.35
N ILE A 226 5.01 -1.74 2.31
CA ILE A 226 4.50 -2.63 3.34
C ILE A 226 3.99 -3.91 2.68
N SER A 227 4.36 -5.07 3.23
CA SER A 227 3.79 -6.36 2.88
C SER A 227 3.85 -7.32 4.08
N LEU A 228 3.34 -8.54 3.93
CA LEU A 228 3.31 -9.53 5.01
C LEU A 228 4.72 -10.02 5.36
N GLU A 229 5.50 -10.41 4.35
CA GLU A 229 6.80 -11.04 4.53
C GLU A 229 7.95 -10.15 4.02
N VAL A 230 9.16 -10.34 4.57
CA VAL A 230 10.36 -9.59 4.14
C VAL A 230 10.67 -9.83 2.66
N THR A 231 10.48 -11.05 2.17
CA THR A 231 10.66 -11.35 0.74
C THR A 231 9.68 -10.60 -0.15
N ASP A 232 8.45 -10.37 0.30
CA ASP A 232 7.45 -9.63 -0.48
C ASP A 232 7.82 -8.15 -0.58
N VAL A 233 8.30 -7.55 0.52
CA VAL A 233 8.81 -6.18 0.51
C VAL A 233 10.06 -6.05 -0.36
N ALA A 234 10.94 -7.05 -0.35
CA ALA A 234 12.12 -7.10 -1.22
C ALA A 234 11.74 -7.20 -2.71
N ASP A 235 10.74 -8.03 -3.05
CA ASP A 235 10.22 -8.15 -4.40
C ASP A 235 9.60 -6.81 -4.88
N MET A 236 8.82 -6.14 -4.02
CA MET A 236 8.27 -4.80 -4.32
C MET A 236 9.36 -3.75 -4.49
N LEU A 237 10.39 -3.74 -3.63
CA LEU A 237 11.51 -2.80 -3.77
C LEU A 237 12.28 -3.07 -5.06
N CYS A 238 12.54 -4.34 -5.39
CA CYS A 238 13.22 -4.71 -6.62
C CYS A 238 12.44 -4.26 -7.86
N ALA A 239 11.10 -4.30 -7.83
CA ALA A 239 10.24 -3.77 -8.89
C ALA A 239 10.39 -2.24 -9.03
N CYS A 240 10.45 -1.50 -7.92
CA CYS A 240 10.65 -0.05 -7.96
C CYS A 240 12.07 0.41 -8.37
N LEU A 241 13.03 -0.51 -8.46
CA LEU A 241 14.41 -0.22 -8.89
C LEU A 241 14.67 -0.67 -10.34
N ASP A 242 13.72 -1.34 -10.98
CA ASP A 242 13.85 -1.86 -12.34
C ASP A 242 13.22 -0.92 -13.35
N THR A 243 13.85 0.22 -13.62
CA THR A 243 13.20 1.18 -14.52
C THR A 243 14.12 1.95 -15.45
N ASN A 244 13.66 2.05 -16.69
CA ASN A 244 14.13 3.00 -17.70
C ASN A 244 13.24 4.26 -17.74
N GLN A 245 12.26 4.38 -16.85
CA GLN A 245 11.37 5.53 -16.83
C GLN A 245 12.14 6.79 -16.44
N PRO A 246 11.93 7.91 -17.15
CA PRO A 246 12.45 9.21 -16.73
C PRO A 246 11.91 9.58 -15.34
N VAL A 247 12.80 10.00 -14.44
CA VAL A 247 12.41 10.41 -13.09
C VAL A 247 12.42 11.94 -12.98
N CYS A 248 11.28 12.50 -12.58
CA CYS A 248 11.14 13.94 -12.30
C CYS A 248 11.33 14.25 -10.81
N ASP A 249 12.50 13.90 -10.26
CA ASP A 249 12.87 14.14 -8.86
C ASP A 249 14.38 14.39 -8.72
N SER A 250 14.75 15.64 -8.44
CA SER A 250 16.15 16.06 -8.25
C SER A 250 16.79 15.56 -6.96
N THR A 251 16.00 14.96 -6.05
CA THR A 251 16.49 14.38 -4.80
C THR A 251 16.73 12.87 -4.89
N LEU A 252 16.46 12.27 -6.05
CA LEU A 252 16.75 10.86 -6.30
C LEU A 252 18.27 10.62 -6.30
N LEU A 253 18.69 9.53 -5.68
CA LEU A 253 20.08 9.08 -5.71
C LEU A 253 20.45 8.65 -7.13
N ASN A 254 21.60 9.12 -7.59
CA ASN A 254 22.21 8.66 -8.83
C ASN A 254 23.10 7.45 -8.51
N LEU A 255 22.52 6.25 -8.56
CA LEU A 255 23.24 4.99 -8.39
C LEU A 255 23.75 4.50 -9.74
N ASP A 256 24.98 3.98 -9.78
CA ASP A 256 25.50 3.41 -11.02
C ASP A 256 24.74 2.12 -11.40
N THR A 257 24.76 1.78 -12.69
CA THR A 257 24.01 0.62 -13.22
C THR A 257 24.49 -0.71 -12.63
N ASN A 258 25.78 -0.85 -12.30
CA ASN A 258 26.34 -2.08 -11.74
C ASN A 258 25.92 -2.27 -10.28
N ASP A 259 25.99 -1.21 -9.47
CA ASP A 259 25.54 -1.17 -8.08
C ASP A 259 24.04 -1.45 -7.99
N LEU A 260 23.23 -0.83 -8.86
CA LEU A 260 21.80 -1.13 -8.96
C LEU A 260 21.55 -2.59 -9.30
N THR A 261 22.30 -3.14 -10.25
CA THR A 261 22.17 -4.55 -10.66
C THR A 261 22.54 -5.49 -9.51
N LEU A 262 23.65 -5.21 -8.81
CA LEU A 262 24.11 -6.00 -7.67
C LEU A 262 23.09 -5.94 -6.53
N PHE A 263 22.63 -4.76 -6.16
CA PHE A 263 21.65 -4.57 -5.10
C PHE A 263 20.33 -5.29 -5.42
N ARG A 264 19.87 -5.22 -6.67
CA ARG A 264 18.68 -5.98 -7.11
C ARG A 264 18.89 -7.49 -7.03
N ASN A 265 20.07 -7.98 -7.34
CA ASN A 265 20.38 -9.41 -7.19
C ASN A 265 20.39 -9.82 -5.72
N GLU A 266 20.90 -8.99 -4.82
CA GLU A 266 20.84 -9.23 -3.37
C GLU A 266 19.38 -9.29 -2.88
N LEU A 267 18.54 -8.32 -3.25
CA LEU A 267 17.11 -8.33 -2.93
C LEU A 267 16.42 -9.60 -3.44
N LYS A 268 16.70 -9.97 -4.70
CA LYS A 268 16.18 -11.20 -5.30
C LYS A 268 16.66 -12.44 -4.59
N ASN A 269 17.76 -12.43 -3.84
CA ASN A 269 18.30 -13.59 -3.13
C ASN A 269 17.89 -13.67 -1.66
N ILE A 270 17.18 -12.66 -1.14
CA ILE A 270 16.58 -12.72 0.19
C ILE A 270 15.63 -13.93 0.25
N SER A 271 15.77 -14.72 1.32
CA SER A 271 14.89 -15.83 1.65
C SER A 271 14.49 -15.73 3.12
N CYS A 272 13.22 -16.02 3.41
CA CYS A 272 12.74 -16.16 4.77
C CYS A 272 12.92 -17.63 5.19
N SER A 273 13.57 -17.84 6.34
CA SER A 273 13.67 -19.13 7.05
C SER A 273 12.40 -19.47 7.79
#